data_AF-A0A8S2UQJ3-F1
#
_entry.id   AF-A0A8S2UQJ3-F1
#
_cell.length_a   1.000
_cell.length_b   1.000
_cell.length_c   1.000
_cell.angle_alpha   90.00
_cell.angle_beta   90.00
_cell.angle_gamma   90.00
#
_symmetry.space_group_name_H-M   'P 1'
#
loop_
_entity.id
_entity.type
_entity.pdbx_description
1 polymer ?
#
loop_
_entity_poly.entity_id
_entity_poly.type
_entity_poly.pdbx_seq_one_letter_code
_entity_poly.pdbx_strand_id
1 'polypeptide(L)'
;MVNEIIEFAPNWHPQKIMMDFEKALINTFGSSFPSAELSGCYFHLQQSILRSLQTHGLKQQYETDLTFSDNIHKIPALAFLESDSVIDGFETLCARLDDNYQDILDYMEDTYIGRIRGAIRRQPLFNIDFWNMRNRVLNNTHKTNNNVEAWHRKMNSAFLCNHPNL
;
A
#
# COMPACT_ATOMS: atom_id res chain seq x y z
N MET A 1 -3.83 17.59 -12.34
CA MET A 1 -4.48 16.96 -11.16
C MET A 1 -4.52 17.86 -9.92
N VAL A 2 -3.43 18.12 -9.18
CA VAL A 2 -3.54 18.91 -7.91
C VAL A 2 -4.05 20.34 -8.15
N ASN A 3 -3.58 20.99 -9.22
CA ASN A 3 -4.00 22.34 -9.57
C ASN A 3 -5.49 22.40 -9.94
N GLU A 4 -6.00 21.39 -10.65
CA GLU A 4 -7.43 21.28 -10.98
C GLU A 4 -8.30 21.14 -9.71
N ILE A 5 -7.82 20.40 -8.70
CA ILE A 5 -8.51 20.29 -7.40
C ILE A 5 -8.55 21.65 -6.70
N ILE A 6 -7.44 22.39 -6.70
CA ILE A 6 -7.35 23.72 -6.10
C ILE A 6 -8.22 24.72 -6.86
N GLU A 7 -8.28 24.66 -8.18
CA GLU A 7 -9.17 25.49 -8.99
C GLU A 7 -10.65 25.20 -8.69
N PHE A 8 -11.00 23.92 -8.54
CA PHE A 8 -12.38 23.50 -8.23
C PHE A 8 -12.78 23.82 -6.79
N ALA A 9 -11.86 23.67 -5.84
CA ALA A 9 -12.10 23.87 -4.41
C ALA A 9 -10.97 24.71 -3.78
N PRO A 10 -10.94 26.03 -4.06
CA PRO A 10 -9.82 26.91 -3.67
C PRO A 10 -9.65 27.08 -2.16
N ASN A 11 -10.69 26.80 -1.38
CA ASN A 11 -10.69 26.87 0.08
C ASN A 11 -10.59 25.49 0.75
N TRP A 12 -10.17 24.46 0.00
CA TRP A 12 -9.99 23.13 0.56
C TRP A 12 -8.70 23.07 1.39
N HIS A 13 -8.85 22.87 2.69
CA HIS A 13 -7.75 22.76 3.65
C HIS A 13 -7.82 21.42 4.39
N PRO A 14 -7.44 20.32 3.73
CA PRO A 14 -7.51 19.00 4.34
C PRO A 14 -6.53 18.90 5.51
N GLN A 15 -6.97 18.28 6.60
CA GLN A 15 -6.08 17.90 7.70
C GLN A 15 -5.31 16.61 7.39
N LYS A 16 -5.90 15.73 6.58
CA LYS A 16 -5.33 14.44 6.18
C LYS A 16 -5.65 14.16 4.73
N ILE A 17 -4.65 13.69 3.99
CA ILE A 17 -4.80 13.22 2.61
C ILE A 17 -4.31 11.78 2.56
N MET A 18 -5.21 10.88 2.21
CA MET A 18 -4.87 9.48 1.96
C MET A 18 -4.74 9.30 0.45
N MET A 19 -3.66 8.67 0.03
CA MET A 19 -3.36 8.53 -1.39
C MET A 19 -2.75 7.16 -1.73
N ASP A 20 -2.53 6.97 -3.02
CA ASP A 20 -1.80 5.83 -3.55
C ASP A 20 -0.29 5.94 -3.28
N PHE A 21 0.44 4.93 -3.75
CA PHE A 21 1.89 4.82 -3.56
C PHE A 21 2.63 5.34 -4.79
N GLU A 22 2.35 6.58 -5.18
CA GLU A 22 3.06 7.27 -6.26
C GLU A 22 3.90 8.42 -5.73
N LYS A 23 5.23 8.29 -5.81
CA LYS A 23 6.17 9.26 -5.23
C LYS A 23 5.97 10.67 -5.79
N ALA A 24 5.70 10.79 -7.08
CA ALA A 24 5.46 12.07 -7.73
C ALA A 24 4.19 12.75 -7.18
N LEU A 25 3.11 11.99 -6.98
CA LEU A 25 1.89 12.50 -6.39
C LEU A 25 2.11 12.92 -4.93
N ILE A 26 2.75 12.07 -4.12
CA ILE A 26 3.06 12.37 -2.73
C ILE A 26 3.84 13.68 -2.61
N ASN A 27 4.88 13.86 -3.41
CA ASN A 27 5.69 15.09 -3.41
C ASN A 27 4.86 16.32 -3.82
N THR A 28 4.02 16.16 -4.84
CA THR A 28 3.16 17.24 -5.36
C THR A 28 2.15 17.67 -4.30
N PHE A 29 1.39 16.74 -3.73
CA PHE A 29 0.42 17.04 -2.67
C PHE A 29 1.08 17.56 -1.40
N GLY A 30 2.25 17.06 -1.03
CA GLY A 30 2.98 17.54 0.15
C GLY A 30 3.46 18.98 -0.01
N SER A 31 3.81 19.38 -1.23
CA SER A 31 4.17 20.76 -1.54
C SER A 31 2.95 21.67 -1.60
N SER A 32 1.83 21.18 -2.14
CA SER A 32 0.57 21.96 -2.24
C SER A 32 -0.19 22.09 -0.92
N PHE A 33 -0.08 21.10 -0.02
CA PHE A 33 -0.79 21.04 1.25
C PHE A 33 0.16 20.71 2.41
N PRO A 34 1.13 21.59 2.74
CA PRO A 34 2.19 21.30 3.69
C PRO A 34 1.70 21.08 5.13
N SER A 35 0.50 21.55 5.46
CA SER A 35 -0.13 21.34 6.77
C SER A 35 -0.93 20.04 6.87
N ALA A 36 -1.17 19.35 5.75
CA ALA A 36 -1.94 18.11 5.73
C ALA A 36 -1.04 16.92 6.06
N GLU A 37 -1.53 16.00 6.89
CA GLU A 37 -0.89 14.70 7.10
C GLU A 37 -1.10 13.85 5.84
N LEU A 38 -0.02 13.56 5.11
CA LEU A 38 -0.07 12.63 4.00
C LEU A 38 0.08 11.19 4.48
N SER A 39 -0.69 10.30 3.85
CA SER A 39 -0.74 8.91 4.24
C SER A 39 -1.01 7.98 3.08
N GLY A 40 -0.40 6.79 3.12
CA GLY A 40 -0.72 5.69 2.22
C GLY A 40 -2.08 5.07 2.57
N CYS A 41 -2.80 4.62 1.56
CA CYS A 41 -4.05 3.87 1.70
C CYS A 41 -3.79 2.37 1.85
N TYR A 42 -4.40 1.69 2.83
CA TYR A 42 -4.25 0.25 3.01
C TYR A 42 -4.70 -0.56 1.78
N PHE A 43 -5.77 -0.12 1.13
CA PHE A 43 -6.24 -0.75 -0.10
C PHE A 43 -5.22 -0.65 -1.24
N HIS A 44 -4.59 0.52 -1.41
CA HIS A 44 -3.53 0.68 -2.40
C HIS A 44 -2.25 -0.07 -2.02
N LEU A 45 -1.98 -0.25 -0.73
CA LEU A 45 -0.88 -1.11 -0.26
C LEU A 45 -1.12 -2.56 -0.72
N GLN A 46 -2.31 -3.10 -0.45
CA GLN A 46 -2.70 -4.45 -0.90
C GLN A 46 -2.63 -4.57 -2.43
N GLN A 47 -3.16 -3.58 -3.17
CA GLN A 47 -3.04 -3.58 -4.62
C GLN A 47 -1.59 -3.54 -5.12
N SER A 48 -0.71 -2.78 -4.47
CA SER A 48 0.70 -2.73 -4.86
C SER A 48 1.37 -4.10 -4.72
N ILE A 49 1.05 -4.84 -3.65
CA ILE A 49 1.54 -6.20 -3.41
C ILE A 49 1.00 -7.14 -4.48
N LEU A 50 -0.30 -7.09 -4.78
CA LEU A 50 -0.89 -7.91 -5.85
C LEU A 50 -0.30 -7.60 -7.23
N ARG A 51 -0.04 -6.33 -7.55
CA ARG A 51 0.66 -5.93 -8.80
C ARG A 51 2.09 -6.44 -8.84
N SER A 52 2.79 -6.45 -7.71
CA SER A 52 4.12 -7.03 -7.61
C SER A 52 4.09 -8.55 -7.89
N LEU A 53 3.13 -9.29 -7.32
CA LEU A 53 2.95 -10.72 -7.63
C LEU A 53 2.74 -10.96 -9.12
N GLN A 54 1.92 -10.13 -9.78
CA GLN A 54 1.71 -10.23 -11.22
C GLN A 54 2.99 -9.97 -12.02
N THR A 55 3.76 -8.95 -11.62
CA THR A 55 5.02 -8.58 -12.28
C THR A 55 6.06 -9.69 -12.20
N HIS A 56 6.06 -10.45 -11.10
CA HIS A 56 6.96 -11.60 -10.89
C HIS A 56 6.35 -12.94 -11.37
N GLY A 57 5.20 -12.93 -12.05
CA GLY A 57 4.58 -14.16 -12.57
C GLY A 57 3.92 -15.06 -11.51
N LEU A 58 3.77 -14.58 -10.26
CA LEU A 58 3.25 -15.33 -9.12
C LEU A 58 1.72 -15.31 -9.01
N LYS A 59 1.02 -14.64 -9.94
CA LYS A 59 -0.46 -14.52 -9.91
C LYS A 59 -1.15 -15.87 -9.88
N GLN A 60 -0.74 -16.80 -10.74
CA GLN A 60 -1.37 -18.11 -10.82
C GLN A 60 -1.20 -18.88 -9.51
N GLN A 61 0.03 -18.91 -8.97
CA GLN A 61 0.31 -19.56 -7.70
C GLN A 61 -0.53 -18.97 -6.56
N TYR A 62 -0.62 -17.64 -6.49
CA TYR A 62 -1.49 -16.96 -5.52
C TYR A 62 -2.97 -17.34 -5.62
N GLU A 63 -3.47 -17.61 -6.82
CA GLU A 63 -4.87 -17.98 -7.06
C GLU A 63 -5.15 -19.48 -6.84
N THR A 64 -4.14 -20.35 -6.98
CA THR A 64 -4.32 -21.80 -6.94
C THR A 64 -3.76 -22.49 -5.70
N ASP A 65 -2.85 -21.85 -4.97
CA ASP A 65 -2.24 -22.38 -3.75
C ASP A 65 -2.69 -21.55 -2.53
N LEU A 66 -3.54 -22.16 -1.71
CA LEU A 66 -4.07 -21.54 -0.49
C LEU A 66 -2.98 -21.22 0.54
N THR A 67 -1.96 -22.07 0.65
CA THR A 67 -0.86 -21.85 1.61
C THR A 67 -0.03 -20.64 1.19
N PHE A 68 0.27 -20.55 -0.12
CA PHE A 68 0.94 -19.38 -0.68
C PHE A 68 0.11 -18.11 -0.47
N SER A 69 -1.18 -18.15 -0.81
CA SER A 69 -2.10 -17.03 -0.62
C SER A 69 -2.16 -16.57 0.83
N ASP A 70 -2.30 -17.50 1.78
CA ASP A 70 -2.34 -17.20 3.22
C ASP A 70 -1.03 -16.56 3.71
N ASN A 71 0.12 -16.98 3.20
CA ASN A 71 1.40 -16.37 3.53
C ASN A 71 1.53 -14.96 2.93
N ILE A 72 1.08 -14.75 1.70
CA ILE A 72 1.00 -13.40 1.10
C ILE A 72 0.11 -12.47 1.92
N HIS A 73 -1.03 -12.95 2.45
CA HIS A 73 -1.92 -12.13 3.28
C HIS A 73 -1.30 -11.64 4.59
N LYS A 74 -0.26 -12.31 5.10
CA LYS A 74 0.47 -11.88 6.30
C LYS A 74 1.32 -10.64 6.05
N ILE A 75 1.74 -10.41 4.81
CA ILE A 75 2.58 -9.26 4.43
C ILE A 75 1.86 -7.92 4.65
N PRO A 76 0.67 -7.64 4.07
CA PRO A 76 -0.03 -6.38 4.34
C PRO A 76 -0.49 -6.28 5.80
N ALA A 77 -0.64 -7.40 6.53
CA ALA A 77 -0.99 -7.38 7.95
C ALA A 77 0.08 -6.68 8.82
N LEU A 78 1.33 -6.58 8.35
CA LEU A 78 2.39 -5.81 9.01
C LEU A 78 1.99 -4.36 9.25
N ALA A 79 1.10 -3.79 8.42
CA ALA A 79 0.63 -2.42 8.58
C ALA A 79 -0.11 -2.18 9.91
N PHE A 80 -0.56 -3.24 10.58
CA PHE A 80 -1.28 -3.16 11.85
C PHE A 80 -0.42 -3.40 13.08
N LEU A 81 0.88 -3.68 12.90
CA LEU A 81 1.83 -3.70 14.01
C LEU A 81 2.16 -2.27 14.47
N GLU A 82 2.66 -2.12 15.69
CA GLU A 82 3.31 -0.87 16.10
C GLU A 82 4.46 -0.56 15.13
N SER A 83 4.67 0.71 14.76
CA SER A 83 5.66 1.11 13.73
C SER A 83 7.06 0.57 14.02
N ASP A 84 7.46 0.53 15.29
CA ASP A 84 8.75 0.01 15.76
C ASP A 84 8.90 -1.51 15.61
N SER A 85 7.78 -2.22 15.59
CA SER A 85 7.69 -3.68 15.52
C SER A 85 7.52 -4.21 14.10
N VAL A 86 7.30 -3.32 13.12
CA VAL A 86 7.09 -3.70 11.71
C VAL A 86 8.31 -4.41 11.13
N ILE A 87 9.51 -3.90 11.41
CA ILE A 87 10.77 -4.49 10.92
C ILE A 87 10.93 -5.90 11.48
N ASP A 88 10.81 -6.09 12.80
CA ASP A 88 10.93 -7.40 13.43
C ASP A 88 9.86 -8.39 12.93
N GLY A 89 8.63 -7.90 12.70
CA GLY A 89 7.56 -8.68 12.09
C GLY A 89 7.90 -9.13 10.67
N PHE A 90 8.50 -8.26 9.86
CA PHE A 90 8.95 -8.59 8.51
C PHE A 90 10.13 -9.59 8.51
N GLU A 91 11.13 -9.39 9.37
CA GLU A 91 12.26 -10.33 9.51
C GLU A 91 11.78 -11.72 9.98
N THR A 92 10.76 -11.75 10.85
CA THR A 92 10.11 -13.01 11.27
C THR A 92 9.43 -13.73 10.11
N LEU A 93 8.85 -12.99 9.15
CA LEU A 93 8.30 -13.60 7.93
C LEU A 93 9.44 -14.12 7.04
N CYS A 94 10.50 -13.34 6.83
CA CYS A 94 11.65 -13.77 6.02
C CYS A 94 12.29 -15.06 6.55
N ALA A 95 12.40 -15.21 7.88
CA ALA A 95 12.96 -16.41 8.49
C ALA A 95 12.07 -17.67 8.37
N ARG A 96 10.78 -17.51 8.03
CA ARG A 96 9.79 -18.61 7.98
C ARG A 96 9.39 -18.99 6.56
N LEU A 97 9.46 -18.06 5.64
CA LEU A 97 9.09 -18.25 4.25
C LEU A 97 10.29 -18.77 3.47
N ASP A 98 10.04 -19.70 2.55
CA ASP A 98 11.07 -20.26 1.69
C ASP A 98 11.32 -19.38 0.45
N ASP A 99 12.23 -19.83 -0.41
CA ASP A 99 12.67 -19.09 -1.60
C ASP A 99 11.52 -18.77 -2.58
N ASN A 100 10.36 -19.45 -2.49
CA ASN A 100 9.21 -19.15 -3.34
C ASN A 100 8.63 -17.75 -3.09
N TYR A 101 8.95 -17.12 -1.95
CA TYR A 101 8.48 -15.79 -1.58
C TYR A 101 9.56 -14.72 -1.80
N GLN A 102 10.76 -15.09 -2.26
CA GLN A 102 11.90 -14.16 -2.29
C GLN A 102 11.60 -12.90 -3.11
N ASP A 103 10.96 -13.04 -4.26
CA ASP A 103 10.59 -11.89 -5.11
C ASP A 103 9.69 -10.88 -4.40
N ILE A 104 8.70 -11.36 -3.63
CA ILE A 104 7.79 -10.46 -2.91
C ILE A 104 8.46 -9.88 -1.66
N LEU A 105 9.34 -10.64 -1.00
CA LEU A 105 10.11 -10.17 0.15
C LEU A 105 11.10 -9.08 -0.28
N ASP A 106 11.81 -9.28 -1.38
CA ASP A 106 12.71 -8.30 -1.99
C ASP A 106 11.96 -7.02 -2.37
N TYR A 107 10.80 -7.16 -3.00
CA TYR A 107 9.93 -6.02 -3.30
C TYR A 107 9.52 -5.26 -2.03
N MET A 108 9.15 -5.97 -0.96
CA MET A 108 8.79 -5.35 0.32
C MET A 108 9.98 -4.64 0.98
N GLU A 109 11.17 -5.24 0.93
CA GLU A 109 12.41 -4.61 1.40
C GLU A 109 12.73 -3.33 0.64
N ASP A 110 12.69 -3.35 -0.69
CA ASP A 110 13.04 -2.17 -1.48
C ASP A 110 12.00 -1.05 -1.33
N THR A 111 10.72 -1.43 -1.19
CA THR A 111 9.61 -0.48 -1.29
C THR A 111 9.17 0.07 0.07
N TYR A 112 9.18 -0.75 1.13
CA TYR A 112 8.47 -0.45 2.38
C TYR A 112 9.30 -0.62 3.66
N ILE A 113 10.28 -1.52 3.69
CA ILE A 113 11.05 -1.86 4.90
C ILE A 113 12.45 -1.23 4.90
N GLY A 114 13.11 -1.23 3.74
CA GLY A 114 14.48 -0.78 3.51
C GLY A 114 15.49 -1.91 3.68
N ARG A 115 16.37 -2.14 2.69
CA ARG A 115 17.42 -3.18 2.78
C ARG A 115 18.52 -2.84 3.79
N ILE A 116 19.08 -3.88 4.42
CA ILE A 116 20.29 -3.77 5.24
C ILE A 116 21.53 -3.74 4.34
N ARG A 117 22.43 -2.78 4.55
CA ARG A 117 23.78 -2.76 3.96
C ARG A 117 24.82 -2.56 5.06
N GLY A 118 25.48 -3.64 5.45
CA GLY A 118 26.38 -3.63 6.62
C GLY A 118 25.57 -3.48 7.90
N ALA A 119 25.87 -2.47 8.73
CA ALA A 119 25.14 -2.20 9.97
C ALA A 119 23.97 -1.20 9.81
N ILE A 120 23.71 -0.69 8.60
CA ILE A 120 22.74 0.38 8.36
C ILE A 120 21.59 -0.13 7.49
N ARG A 121 20.36 0.11 7.93
CA ARG A 121 19.16 -0.05 7.09
C ARG A 121 18.93 1.20 6.25
N ARG A 122 18.77 1.03 4.94
CA ARG A 122 18.47 2.14 4.02
C ARG A 122 17.04 2.62 4.21
N GLN A 123 16.79 3.88 3.85
CA GLN A 123 15.44 4.41 3.79
C GLN A 123 14.67 3.72 2.65
N PRO A 124 13.47 3.17 2.91
CA PRO A 124 12.62 2.60 1.86
C PRO A 124 12.05 3.68 0.94
N LEU A 125 11.45 3.27 -0.18
CA LEU A 125 10.74 4.20 -1.06
C LEU A 125 9.58 4.91 -0.33
N PHE A 126 8.87 4.16 0.53
CA PHE A 126 7.81 4.65 1.40
C PHE A 126 8.08 4.25 2.86
N ASN A 127 8.30 5.24 3.72
CA ASN A 127 8.57 5.04 5.14
C ASN A 127 7.41 4.31 5.84
N ILE A 128 7.73 3.50 6.86
CA ILE A 128 6.76 2.70 7.63
C ILE A 128 5.58 3.56 8.12
N ASP A 129 5.84 4.72 8.71
CA ASP A 129 4.79 5.60 9.23
C ASP A 129 3.80 6.10 8.16
N PHE A 130 4.23 6.15 6.89
CA PHE A 130 3.35 6.56 5.80
C PHE A 130 2.23 5.55 5.56
N TRP A 131 2.55 4.25 5.64
CA TRP A 131 1.62 3.15 5.31
C TRP A 131 1.12 2.37 6.53
N ASN A 132 1.66 2.64 7.72
CA ASN A 132 1.19 2.04 8.96
C ASN A 132 -0.26 2.49 9.30
N MET A 133 -1.04 1.54 9.79
CA MET A 133 -2.48 1.66 10.08
C MET A 133 -2.79 1.55 11.58
N ARG A 134 -1.80 1.26 12.43
CA ARG A 134 -2.00 0.96 13.86
C ARG A 134 -2.73 2.08 14.60
N ASN A 135 -2.17 3.28 14.56
CA ASN A 135 -2.77 4.45 15.19
C ASN A 135 -4.10 4.85 14.55
N ARG A 136 -4.30 4.51 13.27
CA ARG A 136 -5.54 4.82 12.54
C ARG A 136 -6.71 3.96 12.96
N VAL A 137 -6.45 2.68 13.19
CA VAL A 137 -7.44 1.73 13.73
C VAL A 137 -7.79 2.10 15.17
N LEU A 138 -6.78 2.37 16.01
CA LEU A 138 -6.99 2.77 17.41
C LEU A 138 -7.79 4.08 17.54
N ASN A 139 -7.48 5.07 16.71
CA ASN A 139 -8.14 6.38 16.76
C ASN A 139 -9.46 6.44 15.98
N ASN A 140 -10.00 5.31 15.50
CA ASN A 140 -11.22 5.23 14.67
C ASN A 140 -11.22 6.20 13.47
N THR A 141 -10.06 6.66 13.00
CA THR A 141 -9.96 7.75 12.01
C THR A 141 -10.36 7.31 10.60
N HIS A 142 -10.64 6.02 10.40
CA HIS A 142 -11.00 5.42 9.10
C HIS A 142 -12.09 4.34 9.15
N LYS A 143 -13.17 4.55 9.90
CA LYS A 143 -14.47 3.95 9.50
C LYS A 143 -14.99 4.78 8.30
N THR A 144 -14.50 4.66 7.09
CA THR A 144 -14.57 3.44 6.29
C THR A 144 -13.88 3.70 4.94
N ASN A 145 -13.02 2.78 4.53
CA ASN A 145 -12.65 2.58 3.13
C ASN A 145 -13.89 2.25 2.25
N ASN A 146 -15.09 2.04 2.83
CA ASN A 146 -16.33 1.76 2.10
C ASN A 146 -16.55 2.68 0.91
N ASN A 147 -16.22 3.96 0.99
CA ASN A 147 -16.45 4.86 -0.14
C ASN A 147 -15.48 4.59 -1.30
N VAL A 148 -14.21 4.30 -1.02
CA VAL A 148 -13.21 3.96 -2.04
C VAL A 148 -13.45 2.53 -2.56
N GLU A 149 -13.75 1.57 -1.69
CA GLU A 149 -14.15 0.20 -2.06
C GLU A 149 -15.48 0.16 -2.84
N ALA A 150 -16.48 0.96 -2.47
CA ALA A 150 -17.76 1.04 -3.20
C ALA A 150 -17.61 1.78 -4.53
N TRP A 151 -16.79 2.83 -4.58
CA TRP A 151 -16.46 3.51 -5.83
C TRP A 151 -15.69 2.58 -6.78
N HIS A 152 -14.72 1.80 -6.28
CA HIS A 152 -14.03 0.78 -7.08
C HIS A 152 -14.94 -0.39 -7.49
N ARG A 153 -15.85 -0.88 -6.63
CA ARG A 153 -16.84 -1.89 -7.03
C ARG A 153 -17.70 -1.38 -8.19
N LYS A 154 -18.13 -0.12 -8.13
CA LYS A 154 -18.85 0.54 -9.24
C LYS A 154 -17.98 0.69 -10.49
N MET A 155 -16.73 1.13 -10.37
CA MET A 155 -15.85 1.28 -11.53
C MET A 155 -15.46 -0.05 -12.18
N ASN A 156 -15.05 -1.06 -11.41
CA ASN A 156 -14.75 -2.40 -11.95
C ASN A 156 -15.99 -3.01 -12.64
N SER A 157 -17.19 -2.83 -12.09
CA SER A 157 -18.42 -3.26 -12.76
C SER A 157 -18.71 -2.49 -14.06
N ALA A 158 -18.24 -1.25 -14.20
CA ALA A 158 -18.43 -0.44 -15.41
C ALA A 158 -17.40 -0.78 -16.51
N PHE A 159 -16.16 -1.11 -16.14
CA PHE A 159 -15.09 -1.45 -17.09
C PHE A 159 -15.08 -2.93 -17.49
N LEU A 160 -15.65 -3.84 -16.70
CA LEU A 160 -15.77 -5.27 -17.03
C LEU A 160 -17.03 -5.62 -17.84
N CYS A 161 -18.00 -4.71 -17.98
CA CYS A 161 -19.26 -4.97 -18.69
C CYS A 161 -19.24 -4.60 -20.19
N ASN A 162 -18.16 -4.01 -20.70
CA ASN A 162 -18.05 -3.66 -22.13
C ASN A 162 -16.78 -4.25 -22.75
N HIS A 163 -16.72 -5.57 -22.82
CA HIS A 163 -16.07 -6.22 -23.97
C HIS A 163 -17.18 -6.61 -24.96
N PRO A 164 -17.30 -5.91 -26.10
CA PRO A 164 -18.10 -6.41 -27.22
C PRO A 164 -17.44 -7.68 -27.73
N ASN A 165 -18.19 -8.77 -27.77
CA ASN A 165 -17.78 -9.97 -28.50
C ASN A 165 -17.57 -9.60 -29.98
N LEU A 166 -16.37 -9.88 -30.50
CA LEU A 166 -16.17 -10.12 -31.93
C LEU A 166 -16.39 -11.60 -32.21
#